data_AF-A0A969JGG0-F1
#
_entry.id   AF-A0A969JGG0-F1
#
_cell.length_a   1.000
_cell.length_b   1.000
_cell.length_c   1.000
_cell.angle_alpha   90.00
_cell.angle_beta   90.00
_cell.angle_gamma   90.00
#
_symmetry.space_group_name_H-M   'P 1'
#
loop_
_entity.id
_entity.type
_entity.pdbx_description
1 polymer ?
#
loop_
_entity_poly.entity_id
_entity_poly.type
_entity_poly.pdbx_seq_one_letter_code
_entity_poly.pdbx_strand_id
1 'polypeptide(L)'
;MLKHRADIKTLVYLSMTTFLLFYQWQYGFHIISYVFSLYLALTVAIIAHNHNHVPMWHSKTMNHITDYWITLFYGFPTFAWIPTHNRNHHKFNNREGDYTITYRVSEKNNLFTLLSYPSISSYFQQSPIIAYLKHLWAHQRTHFFYSGWSVRGFNFIGWYGVVSGLAKGTIICHYSASSCLIFSFDF
;
A
#
# COMPACT_ATOMS: atom_id res chain seq x y z
N MET A 1 18.79 -12.44 4.16
CA MET A 1 19.97 -11.55 4.12
C MET A 1 19.48 -10.12 3.93
N LEU A 2 19.33 -9.38 5.04
CA LEU A 2 18.95 -7.97 5.03
C LEU A 2 20.14 -7.12 4.54
N LYS A 3 19.87 -6.03 3.82
CA LYS A 3 20.90 -5.05 3.46
C LYS A 3 21.34 -4.27 4.69
N HIS A 4 20.39 -3.87 5.53
CA HIS A 4 20.67 -3.10 6.74
C HIS A 4 20.06 -3.77 7.97
N ARG A 5 20.76 -3.73 9.11
CA ARG A 5 20.19 -4.20 10.39
C ARG A 5 18.96 -3.41 10.82
N ALA A 6 18.84 -2.15 10.39
CA ALA A 6 17.69 -1.31 10.68
C ALA A 6 16.38 -1.88 10.11
N ASP A 7 16.44 -2.66 9.03
CA ASP A 7 15.28 -3.30 8.39
C ASP A 7 14.61 -4.36 9.29
N ILE A 8 15.26 -4.77 10.38
CA ILE A 8 14.63 -5.61 11.42
C ILE A 8 13.39 -4.91 11.99
N LYS A 9 13.42 -3.58 12.14
CA LYS A 9 12.26 -2.81 12.62
C LYS A 9 11.05 -3.02 11.71
N THR A 10 11.26 -2.96 10.40
CA THR A 10 10.22 -3.21 9.39
C THR A 10 9.59 -4.59 9.57
N LEU A 11 10.40 -5.63 9.79
CA LEU A 11 9.89 -7.00 10.02
C LEU A 11 9.09 -7.14 11.31
N VAL A 12 9.51 -6.44 12.37
CA VAL A 12 8.78 -6.39 13.64
C VAL A 12 7.42 -5.74 13.42
N TYR A 13 7.37 -4.56 12.80
CA TYR A 13 6.09 -3.86 12.55
C TYR A 13 5.16 -4.66 11.64
N LEU A 14 5.66 -5.24 10.55
CA LEU A 14 4.84 -6.08 9.67
C LEU A 14 4.31 -7.32 10.40
N SER A 15 5.13 -7.97 11.24
CA SER A 15 4.71 -9.09 12.08
C SER A 15 3.63 -8.68 13.08
N MET A 16 3.79 -7.51 13.71
CA MET A 16 2.79 -6.97 14.65
C MET A 16 1.47 -6.66 13.96
N THR A 17 1.50 -6.08 12.75
CA THR A 17 0.28 -5.82 11.96
C THR A 17 -0.43 -7.13 11.61
N THR A 18 0.32 -8.15 11.17
CA THR A 18 -0.23 -9.49 10.90
C THR A 18 -0.84 -10.12 12.15
N PHE A 19 -0.13 -10.07 13.29
CA PHE A 19 -0.65 -10.58 14.55
C PHE A 19 -1.96 -9.88 14.94
N LEU A 20 -2.00 -8.56 14.84
CA LEU A 20 -3.15 -7.76 15.26
C LEU A 20 -4.38 -8.02 14.36
N LEU A 21 -4.17 -8.27 13.06
CA LEU A 21 -5.21 -8.76 12.16
C LEU A 21 -5.81 -10.07 12.68
N PHE A 22 -5.00 -11.09 12.96
CA PHE A 22 -5.49 -12.38 13.45
C PHE A 22 -6.11 -12.29 14.86
N TYR A 23 -5.58 -11.41 15.71
CA TYR A 23 -6.16 -11.15 17.03
C TYR A 23 -7.57 -10.58 16.91
N GLN A 24 -7.75 -9.49 16.15
CA GLN A 24 -9.08 -8.89 15.95
C GLN A 24 -10.01 -9.82 15.18
N TRP A 25 -9.48 -10.66 14.30
CA TRP A 25 -10.23 -11.70 13.61
C TRP A 25 -10.84 -12.74 14.57
N GLN A 26 -10.10 -13.11 15.62
CA GLN A 26 -10.51 -14.15 16.54
C GLN A 26 -11.37 -13.63 17.68
N TYR A 27 -11.07 -12.43 18.19
CA TYR A 27 -11.70 -11.87 19.39
C TYR A 27 -12.68 -10.72 19.10
N GLY A 28 -12.74 -10.26 17.85
CA GLY A 28 -13.62 -9.18 17.44
C GLY A 28 -13.02 -7.79 17.66
N PHE A 29 -13.89 -6.78 17.64
CA PHE A 29 -13.50 -5.37 17.78
C PHE A 29 -13.13 -5.03 19.23
N HIS A 30 -11.94 -4.47 19.43
CA HIS A 30 -11.55 -3.83 20.68
C HIS A 30 -10.96 -2.46 20.39
N ILE A 31 -11.37 -1.44 21.15
CA ILE A 31 -10.94 -0.05 20.87
C ILE A 31 -9.42 0.14 20.95
N ILE A 32 -8.75 -0.51 21.91
CA ILE A 32 -7.29 -0.41 22.08
C ILE A 32 -6.57 -1.04 20.89
N SER A 33 -6.98 -2.24 20.47
CA SER A 33 -6.37 -2.91 19.31
C SER A 33 -6.68 -2.16 18.02
N TYR A 34 -7.86 -1.55 17.90
CA TYR A 34 -8.22 -0.71 16.77
C TYR A 34 -7.33 0.53 16.66
N VAL A 35 -7.16 1.30 17.74
CA VAL A 35 -6.26 2.46 17.77
C VAL A 35 -4.83 2.05 17.42
N PHE A 36 -4.38 0.90 17.92
CA PHE A 36 -3.07 0.38 17.59
C PHE A 36 -2.95 -0.05 16.11
N SER A 37 -4.01 -0.61 15.53
CA SER A 37 -4.07 -0.89 14.08
C SER A 37 -3.94 0.37 13.24
N LEU A 38 -4.54 1.49 13.65
CA LEU A 38 -4.41 2.77 12.92
C LEU A 38 -2.95 3.26 12.90
N TYR A 39 -2.25 3.16 14.04
CA TYR A 39 -0.83 3.49 14.11
C TYR A 39 0.03 2.57 13.23
N LEU A 40 -0.25 1.26 13.26
CA LEU A 40 0.47 0.30 12.42
C LEU A 40 0.15 0.49 10.93
N ALA A 41 -1.07 0.89 10.56
CA ALA A 41 -1.44 1.19 9.18
C ALA A 41 -0.62 2.37 8.61
N LEU A 42 -0.44 3.44 9.40
CA LEU A 42 0.46 4.53 9.02
C LEU A 42 1.92 4.05 8.88
N THR A 43 2.37 3.20 9.80
CA THR A 43 3.72 2.63 9.77
C THR A 43 3.93 1.77 8.51
N VAL A 44 2.93 1.00 8.09
CA VAL A 44 2.97 0.22 6.84
C VAL A 44 3.07 1.12 5.62
N ALA A 45 2.41 2.29 5.60
CA ALA A 45 2.57 3.25 4.50
C ALA A 45 4.02 3.77 4.39
N ILE A 46 4.66 4.08 5.51
CA ILE A 46 6.08 4.48 5.56
C ILE A 46 6.98 3.33 5.08
N ILE A 47 6.72 2.10 5.54
CA ILE A 47 7.44 0.90 5.10
C ILE A 47 7.28 0.69 3.59
N ALA A 48 6.08 0.86 3.04
CA ALA A 48 5.80 0.74 1.62
C ALA A 48 6.62 1.76 0.83
N HIS A 49 6.63 3.02 1.25
CA HIS A 49 7.42 4.06 0.62
C HIS A 49 8.92 3.73 0.64
N ASN A 50 9.46 3.35 1.80
CA ASN A 50 10.88 3.02 1.96
C ASN A 50 11.29 1.81 1.13
N HIS A 51 10.50 0.73 1.15
CA HIS A 51 10.80 -0.50 0.39
C HIS A 51 10.80 -0.26 -1.12
N ASN A 52 9.93 0.65 -1.60
CA ASN A 52 9.85 1.02 -3.01
C ASN A 52 11.03 1.87 -3.50
N HIS A 53 11.70 2.60 -2.60
CA HIS A 53 12.95 3.31 -2.91
C HIS A 53 14.17 2.43 -2.74
N VAL A 54 14.24 1.70 -1.62
CA VAL A 54 15.38 0.85 -1.26
C VAL A 54 14.86 -0.52 -0.83
N PRO A 55 15.01 -1.56 -1.67
CA PRO A 55 14.58 -2.90 -1.31
C PRO A 55 15.37 -3.43 -0.10
N MET A 56 14.67 -3.99 0.90
CA MET A 56 15.26 -4.43 2.18
C MET A 56 16.24 -5.60 2.04
N TRP A 57 16.01 -6.47 1.07
CA TRP A 57 16.76 -7.71 0.92
C TRP A 57 17.74 -7.63 -0.24
N HIS A 58 18.86 -8.34 -0.13
CA HIS A 58 19.71 -8.61 -1.29
C HIS A 58 19.05 -9.59 -2.27
N SER A 59 18.18 -10.47 -1.78
CA SER A 59 17.45 -11.45 -2.60
C SER A 59 16.22 -10.85 -3.26
N LYS A 60 16.10 -10.96 -4.59
CA LYS A 60 14.90 -10.53 -5.34
C LYS A 60 13.64 -11.25 -4.86
N THR A 61 13.73 -12.56 -4.63
CA THR A 61 12.58 -13.36 -4.15
C THR A 61 12.09 -12.89 -2.79
N MET A 62 12.99 -12.55 -1.86
CA MET A 62 12.60 -12.03 -0.54
C MET A 62 11.94 -10.66 -0.64
N ASN A 63 12.41 -9.79 -1.55
CA ASN A 63 11.74 -8.52 -1.82
C ASN A 63 10.33 -8.77 -2.40
N HIS A 64 10.16 -9.66 -3.38
CA HIS A 64 8.83 -9.98 -3.90
C HIS A 64 7.87 -10.53 -2.83
N ILE A 65 8.35 -11.37 -1.91
CA ILE A 65 7.53 -11.85 -0.78
C ILE A 65 7.14 -10.67 0.13
N THR A 66 8.07 -9.76 0.40
CA THR A 66 7.83 -8.58 1.23
C THR A 66 6.88 -7.60 0.54
N ASP A 67 6.97 -7.45 -0.78
CA ASP A 67 6.07 -6.68 -1.60
C ASP A 67 4.62 -7.16 -1.48
N TYR A 68 4.40 -8.49 -1.51
CA TYR A 68 3.06 -9.06 -1.29
C TYR A 68 2.56 -8.83 0.14
N TRP A 69 3.45 -8.97 1.14
CA TRP A 69 3.12 -8.71 2.54
C TRP A 69 2.73 -7.23 2.75
N ILE A 70 3.50 -6.30 2.19
CA ILE A 70 3.20 -4.88 2.22
C ILE A 70 1.90 -4.60 1.47
N THR A 71 1.72 -5.13 0.27
CA THR A 71 0.50 -4.92 -0.54
C THR A 71 -0.77 -5.28 0.23
N LEU A 72 -0.73 -6.39 0.99
CA LEU A 72 -1.87 -6.83 1.80
C LEU A 72 -2.31 -5.77 2.82
N PHE A 73 -1.37 -5.17 3.55
CA PHE A 73 -1.66 -4.21 4.63
C PHE A 73 -1.67 -2.75 4.17
N TYR A 74 -1.02 -2.44 3.06
CA TYR A 74 -1.01 -1.10 2.47
C TYR A 74 -2.27 -0.82 1.65
N GLY A 75 -2.98 -1.85 1.18
CA GLY A 75 -4.22 -1.65 0.42
C GLY A 75 -4.00 -1.20 -1.03
N PHE A 76 -2.76 -1.23 -1.52
CA PHE A 76 -2.38 -0.86 -2.87
C PHE A 76 -1.14 -1.64 -3.31
N PRO A 77 -1.08 -2.16 -4.55
CA PRO A 77 0.01 -3.01 -4.99
C PRO A 77 1.33 -2.25 -5.11
N THR A 78 2.42 -2.78 -4.54
CA THR A 78 3.71 -2.07 -4.49
C THR A 78 4.26 -1.73 -5.87
N PHE A 79 4.11 -2.61 -6.88
CA PHE A 79 4.60 -2.33 -8.23
C PHE A 79 4.03 -1.03 -8.83
N ALA A 80 2.83 -0.61 -8.41
CA ALA A 80 2.17 0.57 -8.94
C ALA A 80 2.84 1.88 -8.45
N TRP A 81 3.66 1.84 -7.40
CA TRP A 81 4.54 2.95 -7.02
C TRP A 81 5.60 3.25 -8.08
N ILE A 82 6.03 2.25 -8.86
CA ILE A 82 7.06 2.47 -9.90
C ILE A 82 6.59 3.52 -10.93
N PRO A 83 5.43 3.35 -11.60
CA PRO A 83 4.97 4.34 -12.57
C PRO A 83 4.36 5.60 -11.96
N THR A 84 3.80 5.54 -10.74
CA THR A 84 3.06 6.68 -10.14
C THR A 84 3.93 7.52 -9.22
N HIS A 85 4.72 6.92 -8.34
CA HIS A 85 5.58 7.64 -7.42
C HIS A 85 6.97 7.88 -8.00
N ASN A 86 7.69 6.79 -8.29
CA ASN A 86 9.13 6.87 -8.60
C ASN A 86 9.38 7.56 -9.94
N ARG A 87 8.56 7.29 -10.96
CA ARG A 87 8.72 7.84 -12.32
C ARG A 87 7.91 9.11 -12.58
N ASN A 88 6.92 9.42 -11.75
CA ASN A 88 6.02 10.55 -11.97
C ASN A 88 6.06 11.53 -10.80
N HIS A 89 5.65 11.15 -9.59
CA HIS A 89 5.66 12.06 -8.44
C HIS A 89 7.05 12.67 -8.17
N HIS A 90 8.13 11.89 -8.09
CA HIS A 90 9.47 12.45 -7.91
C HIS A 90 9.94 13.36 -9.04
N LYS A 91 9.39 13.19 -10.25
CA LYS A 91 9.72 14.01 -11.41
C LYS A 91 9.00 15.35 -11.40
N PHE A 92 7.70 15.34 -11.10
CA PHE A 92 6.86 16.54 -11.16
C PHE A 92 6.72 17.23 -9.80
N ASN A 93 6.90 16.50 -8.71
CA ASN A 93 6.89 16.93 -7.32
C ASN A 93 5.72 17.88 -7.00
N ASN A 94 4.51 17.35 -7.10
CA ASN A 94 3.28 18.11 -6.86
C ASN A 94 3.08 19.29 -7.82
N ARG A 95 3.61 19.23 -9.04
CA ARG A 95 3.35 20.22 -10.13
C ARG A 95 2.49 19.60 -11.22
N GLU A 96 2.12 20.42 -12.20
CA GLU A 96 1.39 19.96 -13.37
C GLU A 96 2.09 18.76 -14.04
N GLY A 97 1.31 17.72 -14.36
CA GLY A 97 1.81 16.41 -14.82
C GLY A 97 1.92 15.34 -13.73
N ASP A 98 1.84 15.71 -12.45
CA ASP A 98 1.79 14.76 -11.33
C ASP A 98 0.39 14.12 -11.19
N TYR A 99 0.30 12.80 -11.33
CA TYR A 99 -0.95 12.06 -11.16
C TYR A 99 -1.41 12.01 -9.70
N THR A 100 -0.49 12.23 -8.76
CA THR A 100 -0.70 12.23 -7.30
C THR A 100 -0.74 13.64 -6.69
N ILE A 101 -1.01 14.67 -7.50
CA ILE A 101 -1.08 16.06 -7.01
C ILE A 101 -2.05 16.20 -5.83
N THR A 102 -1.58 16.78 -4.73
CA THR A 102 -2.30 16.82 -3.45
C THR A 102 -3.36 17.91 -3.39
N TYR A 103 -3.23 18.96 -4.21
CA TYR A 103 -4.14 20.08 -4.23
C TYR A 103 -5.25 20.00 -5.28
N ARG A 104 -5.48 18.82 -5.89
CA ARG A 104 -6.42 18.66 -7.01
C ARG A 104 -7.84 19.15 -6.72
N VAL A 105 -8.29 19.02 -5.47
CA VAL A 105 -9.58 19.55 -5.00
C VAL A 105 -9.43 20.95 -4.43
N SER A 106 -8.46 21.13 -3.54
CA SER A 106 -8.13 22.43 -2.94
C SER A 106 -6.74 22.35 -2.30
N GLU A 107 -6.03 23.47 -2.31
CA GLU A 107 -4.80 23.67 -1.52
C GLU A 107 -5.06 23.82 -0.01
N LYS A 108 -6.32 23.97 0.41
CA LYS A 108 -6.67 24.16 1.82
C LYS A 108 -6.66 22.83 2.58
N ASN A 109 -6.15 22.86 3.81
CA ASN A 109 -6.31 21.78 4.79
C ASN A 109 -7.75 21.71 5.29
N ASN A 110 -8.59 20.96 4.58
CA ASN A 110 -9.99 20.80 4.95
C ASN A 110 -10.42 19.33 4.83
N LEU A 111 -11.50 18.99 5.55
CA LEU A 111 -11.98 17.61 5.65
C LEU A 111 -12.40 17.03 4.28
N PHE A 112 -12.99 17.84 3.41
CA PHE A 112 -13.42 17.37 2.09
C PHE A 112 -12.22 17.00 1.21
N THR A 113 -11.17 17.83 1.17
CA THR A 113 -9.92 17.47 0.48
C THR A 113 -9.31 16.20 1.05
N LEU A 114 -9.21 16.10 2.39
CA LEU A 114 -8.65 14.91 3.05
C LEU A 114 -9.41 13.63 2.69
N LEU A 115 -10.74 13.65 2.76
CA LEU A 115 -11.57 12.47 2.52
C LEU A 115 -11.69 12.10 1.05
N SER A 116 -11.63 13.07 0.13
CA SER A 116 -11.75 12.83 -1.31
C SER A 116 -10.42 12.45 -1.97
N TYR A 117 -9.29 12.88 -1.40
CA TYR A 117 -7.96 12.66 -1.98
C TYR A 117 -7.69 11.18 -2.30
N PRO A 118 -8.02 10.20 -1.43
CA PRO A 118 -7.76 8.82 -1.74
C PRO A 118 -8.39 8.31 -3.03
N SER A 119 -9.68 8.61 -3.22
CA SER A 119 -10.43 8.18 -4.40
C SER A 119 -9.98 8.92 -5.65
N ILE A 120 -9.77 10.23 -5.54
CA ILE A 120 -9.35 11.06 -6.67
C ILE A 120 -7.95 10.66 -7.13
N SER A 121 -6.98 10.59 -6.23
CA SER A 121 -5.61 10.18 -6.59
C SER A 121 -5.60 8.78 -7.22
N SER A 122 -6.33 7.82 -6.63
CA SER A 122 -6.45 6.47 -7.17
C SER A 122 -6.99 6.44 -8.61
N TYR A 123 -7.96 7.30 -8.93
CA TYR A 123 -8.52 7.41 -10.29
C TYR A 123 -7.47 7.92 -11.29
N PHE A 124 -6.78 9.02 -10.98
CA PHE A 124 -5.78 9.60 -11.88
C PHE A 124 -4.55 8.70 -12.05
N GLN A 125 -4.20 7.91 -11.04
CA GLN A 125 -3.12 6.93 -11.11
C GLN A 125 -3.41 5.73 -12.02
N GLN A 126 -4.67 5.48 -12.42
CA GLN A 126 -4.99 4.32 -13.29
C GLN A 126 -4.30 4.41 -14.65
N SER A 127 -4.25 5.60 -15.26
CA SER A 127 -3.65 5.82 -16.57
C SER A 127 -2.16 5.42 -16.63
N PRO A 128 -1.26 5.94 -15.77
CA PRO A 128 0.14 5.54 -15.77
C PRO A 128 0.35 4.06 -15.37
N ILE A 129 -0.50 3.49 -14.52
CA ILE A 129 -0.43 2.06 -14.15
C ILE A 129 -0.74 1.18 -15.37
N ILE A 130 -1.82 1.47 -16.11
CA ILE A 130 -2.20 0.71 -17.30
C ILE A 130 -1.11 0.83 -18.37
N ALA A 131 -0.57 2.04 -18.59
CA ALA A 131 0.52 2.25 -19.53
C ALA A 131 1.76 1.43 -19.14
N TYR A 132 2.10 1.40 -17.86
CA TYR A 132 3.22 0.60 -17.35
C TYR A 132 3.00 -0.90 -17.52
N LEU A 133 1.81 -1.41 -17.22
CA LEU A 133 1.47 -2.82 -17.43
C LEU A 133 1.55 -3.22 -18.92
N LYS A 134 1.06 -2.37 -19.83
CA LYS A 134 1.22 -2.58 -21.29
C LYS A 134 2.70 -2.64 -21.69
N HIS A 135 3.52 -1.74 -21.14
CA HIS A 135 4.97 -1.75 -21.37
C HIS A 135 5.62 -3.04 -20.84
N LEU A 136 5.28 -3.49 -19.63
CA LEU A 136 5.79 -4.75 -19.06
C LEU A 136 5.33 -5.95 -19.88
N TRP A 137 4.10 -5.97 -20.38
CA TRP A 137 3.63 -7.01 -21.28
C TRP A 137 4.47 -7.07 -22.57
N ALA A 138 4.76 -5.93 -23.18
CA ALA A 138 5.54 -5.91 -24.42
C ALA A 138 7.02 -6.29 -24.21
N HIS A 139 7.64 -5.90 -23.08
CA HIS A 139 9.10 -5.97 -22.94
C HIS A 139 9.61 -6.83 -21.77
N GLN A 140 8.80 -7.08 -20.74
CA GLN A 140 9.23 -7.72 -19.48
C GLN A 140 8.12 -8.61 -18.88
N ARG A 141 7.77 -9.69 -19.59
CA ARG A 141 6.66 -10.60 -19.24
C ARG A 141 6.70 -11.10 -17.79
N THR A 142 7.87 -11.45 -17.29
CA THR A 142 8.02 -11.92 -15.90
C THR A 142 7.55 -10.89 -14.88
N HIS A 143 7.88 -9.61 -15.10
CA HIS A 143 7.47 -8.51 -14.23
C HIS A 143 5.97 -8.21 -14.38
N PHE A 144 5.41 -8.40 -15.57
CA PHE A 144 3.97 -8.32 -15.78
C PHE A 144 3.22 -9.38 -14.95
N PHE A 145 3.66 -10.65 -15.01
CA PHE A 145 3.03 -11.71 -14.23
C PHE A 145 3.18 -11.48 -12.73
N TYR A 146 4.36 -11.07 -12.26
CA TYR A 146 4.56 -10.66 -10.88
C TYR A 146 3.56 -9.57 -10.44
N SER A 147 3.42 -8.51 -11.25
CA SER A 147 2.45 -7.44 -10.99
C SER A 147 1.02 -7.97 -10.95
N GLY A 148 0.64 -8.86 -11.87
CA GLY A 148 -0.67 -9.51 -11.88
C GLY A 148 -0.92 -10.39 -10.65
N TRP A 149 0.09 -11.14 -10.19
CA TRP A 149 0.02 -11.92 -8.95
C TRP A 149 -0.15 -11.04 -7.72
N SER A 150 0.50 -9.87 -7.66
CA SER A 150 0.32 -8.94 -6.55
C SER A 150 -1.12 -8.45 -6.42
N VAL A 151 -1.77 -8.17 -7.55
CA VAL A 151 -3.18 -7.73 -7.59
C VAL A 151 -4.13 -8.87 -7.26
N ARG A 152 -3.91 -10.07 -7.81
CA ARG A 152 -4.77 -11.24 -7.54
C ARG A 152 -4.65 -11.71 -6.10
N GLY A 153 -3.44 -11.78 -5.56
CA GLY A 153 -3.19 -12.15 -4.16
C GLY A 153 -3.87 -11.19 -3.20
N PHE A 154 -3.77 -9.88 -3.45
CA PHE A 154 -4.49 -8.86 -2.70
C PHE A 154 -6.02 -9.09 -2.70
N ASN A 155 -6.62 -9.24 -3.88
CA ASN A 155 -8.06 -9.43 -4.01
C ASN A 155 -8.55 -10.74 -3.39
N PHE A 156 -7.78 -11.83 -3.52
CA PHE A 156 -8.15 -13.14 -2.97
C PHE A 156 -8.15 -13.11 -1.44
N ILE A 157 -7.08 -12.59 -0.82
CA ILE A 157 -6.98 -12.51 0.64
C ILE A 157 -8.02 -11.52 1.20
N GLY A 158 -8.22 -10.38 0.53
CA GLY A 158 -9.24 -9.40 0.91
C GLY A 158 -10.66 -9.97 0.84
N TRP A 159 -11.00 -10.70 -0.22
CA TRP A 159 -12.33 -11.27 -0.41
C TRP A 159 -12.61 -12.43 0.56
N TYR A 160 -11.65 -13.36 0.73
CA TYR A 160 -11.79 -14.43 1.74
C TYR A 160 -11.87 -13.86 3.16
N GLY A 161 -11.09 -12.81 3.44
CA GLY A 161 -11.12 -12.08 4.71
C GLY A 161 -12.49 -11.48 5.01
N VAL A 162 -13.10 -10.80 4.04
CA VAL A 162 -14.43 -10.21 4.21
C VAL A 162 -15.51 -11.29 4.40
N VAL A 163 -15.50 -12.34 3.57
CA VAL A 163 -16.51 -13.41 3.63
C VAL A 163 -16.48 -14.15 4.96
N SER A 164 -15.29 -14.48 5.47
CA SER A 164 -15.17 -15.25 6.71
C SER A 164 -15.25 -14.40 7.99
N GLY A 165 -14.98 -13.08 7.92
CA GLY A 165 -15.29 -12.13 8.99
C GLY A 165 -16.80 -11.89 9.15
N LEU A 166 -17.51 -11.69 8.04
CA LEU A 166 -18.98 -11.58 8.02
C LEU A 166 -19.65 -12.83 8.59
N ALA A 167 -19.13 -14.03 8.28
CA ALA A 167 -19.63 -15.29 8.83
C ALA A 167 -19.45 -15.41 10.36
N LYS A 168 -18.51 -14.67 10.97
CA LYS A 168 -18.27 -14.64 12.42
C LYS A 168 -18.96 -13.47 13.13
N GLY A 169 -19.77 -12.67 12.44
CA GLY A 169 -20.35 -11.45 13.01
C GLY A 169 -19.31 -10.38 13.38
N THR A 170 -18.07 -10.52 12.89
CA THR A 170 -17.00 -9.55 13.10
C THR A 170 -16.97 -8.63 11.91
N ILE A 171 -17.40 -7.37 12.06
CA ILE A 171 -17.17 -6.34 11.06
C ILE A 171 -15.66 -6.09 11.05
N ILE A 172 -14.97 -6.73 10.10
CA ILE A 172 -13.61 -6.37 9.77
C ILE A 172 -13.72 -5.02 9.08
N CYS A 173 -13.57 -3.95 9.86
CA CYS A 173 -13.29 -2.64 9.30
C CYS A 173 -12.11 -2.82 8.35
N HIS A 174 -12.34 -2.52 7.08
CA HIS A 174 -11.37 -2.61 5.99
C HIS A 174 -9.99 -2.15 6.50
N TYR A 175 -9.03 -3.07 6.60
CA TYR A 175 -7.61 -2.74 6.80
C TYR A 175 -7.03 -1.98 5.59
N SER A 176 -7.82 -1.80 4.53
CA SER A 176 -7.57 -0.95 3.38
C SER A 176 -8.14 0.46 3.60
N ALA A 177 -7.67 1.18 4.62
CA ALA A 177 -7.91 2.63 4.73
C ALA A 177 -6.83 3.47 3.99
N SER A 178 -5.74 2.84 3.56
CA SER A 178 -4.53 3.54 3.11
C SER A 178 -4.45 3.80 1.60
N SER A 179 -5.51 3.57 0.82
CA SER A 179 -5.45 3.66 -0.65
C SER A 179 -5.03 5.04 -1.18
N CYS A 180 -4.95 6.09 -0.35
CA CYS A 180 -4.08 7.24 -0.60
C CYS A 180 -4.01 8.19 0.61
N LEU A 181 -3.37 7.79 1.70
CA LEU A 181 -2.84 8.78 2.66
C LEU A 181 -1.34 8.95 2.39
N ILE A 182 -1.03 9.48 1.20
CA ILE A 182 0.30 10.05 0.94
C ILE A 182 0.30 11.41 1.64
N PHE A 183 0.73 11.44 2.89
CA PHE A 183 1.25 12.67 3.46
C PHE A 183 2.58 12.92 2.74
N SER A 184 2.64 13.97 1.90
CA SER A 184 3.92 14.58 1.51
C SER A 184 4.61 15.04 2.79
N PHE A 185 5.49 14.19 3.33
CA PHE A 185 6.55 14.66 4.19
C PHE A 185 7.66 15.10 3.23
N ASP A 186 7.61 16.37 2.82
CA ASP A 186 8.77 17.04 2.29
C ASP A 186 9.86 16.99 3.38
N PHE A 187 10.91 16.21 3.15
CA PHE A 187 12.17 16.28 3.88
C PHE A 187 13.21 16.99 3.01
#